data_AF-A0A0L0LCL5-F1
#
_entry.id   AF-A0A0L0LCL5-F1
#
_cell.length_a   1.000
_cell.length_b   1.000
_cell.length_c   1.000
_cell.angle_alpha   90.00
_cell.angle_beta   90.00
_cell.angle_gamma   90.00
#
_symmetry.space_group_name_H-M   'P 1'
#
loop_
_entity.id
_entity.type
_entity.pdbx_description
1 polymer ?
#
loop_
_entity_poly.entity_id
_entity_poly.type
_entity_poly.pdbx_seq_one_letter_code
_entity_poly.pdbx_strand_id
1 'polypeptide(L)'
;MSIENPENDKKINPAEIETQKEEEIWESFKNTESKENIKNIFESILEKLVMEDYKYYLEETEFGVAVKRTDNNETIYFTDVEAEIETLYEAVAKGRVD
;
A
#
# COMPACT_ATOMS: atom_id res chain seq x y z
N MET A 1 -36.53 -18.48 -17.67
CA MET A 1 -35.37 -18.15 -16.81
C MET A 1 -35.01 -16.71 -17.15
N SER A 2 -35.21 -15.80 -16.21
CA SER A 2 -34.76 -14.41 -16.32
C SER A 2 -33.86 -14.20 -15.12
N ILE A 3 -32.58 -13.93 -15.36
CA ILE A 3 -31.69 -13.44 -14.32
C ILE A 3 -31.70 -11.92 -14.49
N GLU A 4 -32.55 -11.27 -13.70
CA GLU A 4 -32.38 -9.86 -13.38
C GLU A 4 -31.07 -9.75 -12.60
N ASN A 5 -30.07 -9.08 -13.17
CA ASN A 5 -28.89 -8.66 -12.42
C ASN A 5 -29.15 -7.20 -12.00
N PRO A 6 -29.62 -6.94 -10.78
CA PRO A 6 -29.78 -5.57 -10.32
C PRO A 6 -28.41 -4.91 -10.24
N GLU A 7 -28.33 -3.75 -10.86
CA GLU A 7 -27.26 -2.76 -10.73
C GLU A 7 -26.80 -2.67 -9.28
N ASN A 8 -25.52 -2.95 -9.04
CA ASN A 8 -24.88 -2.55 -7.80
C ASN A 8 -23.63 -1.73 -8.14
N ASP A 9 -23.89 -0.63 -8.86
CA ASP A 9 -22.97 0.50 -9.02
C ASP A 9 -22.87 1.23 -7.67
N LYS A 10 -22.32 0.56 -6.66
CA LYS A 10 -21.88 1.23 -5.44
C LYS A 10 -20.55 1.89 -5.75
N LYS A 11 -20.62 3.08 -6.34
CA LYS A 11 -19.53 4.05 -6.31
C LYS A 11 -19.11 4.23 -4.86
N ILE A 12 -17.96 3.69 -4.52
CA ILE A 12 -17.34 3.90 -3.22
C ILE A 12 -17.03 5.39 -3.16
N ASN A 13 -17.74 6.11 -2.30
CA ASN A 13 -17.52 7.53 -2.13
C ASN A 13 -16.17 7.71 -1.42
N PRO A 14 -15.22 8.48 -1.97
CA PRO A 14 -13.90 8.65 -1.36
C PRO A 14 -13.95 9.30 0.04
N ALA A 15 -15.07 9.93 0.40
CA ALA A 15 -15.31 10.49 1.73
C ALA A 15 -15.71 9.45 2.81
N GLU A 16 -16.10 8.23 2.44
CA GLU A 16 -16.45 7.18 3.42
C GLU A 16 -15.26 6.31 3.83
N ILE A 17 -14.10 6.51 3.20
CA ILE A 17 -12.85 5.80 3.55
C ILE A 17 -12.26 6.34 4.87
N GLU A 18 -12.61 7.57 5.27
CA GLU A 18 -12.09 8.23 6.48
C GLU A 18 -12.57 7.62 7.81
N THR A 19 -13.54 6.69 7.80
CA THR A 19 -14.11 6.13 9.05
C THR A 19 -14.04 4.61 9.17
N GLN A 20 -13.46 3.91 8.19
CA GLN A 20 -13.30 2.46 8.28
C GLN A 20 -12.05 2.11 9.07
N LYS A 21 -12.22 1.29 10.12
CA LYS A 21 -11.11 0.80 10.95
C LYS A 21 -10.17 -0.01 10.08
N GLU A 22 -8.86 0.20 10.25
CA GLU A 22 -7.76 -0.48 9.53
C GLU A 22 -7.97 -1.98 9.34
N GLU A 23 -8.55 -2.67 10.33
CA GLU A 23 -8.84 -4.11 10.29
C GLU A 23 -9.83 -4.53 9.18
N GLU A 24 -10.83 -3.71 8.85
CA GLU A 24 -11.78 -4.01 7.76
C GLU A 24 -11.15 -3.83 6.38
N ILE A 25 -10.17 -2.93 6.25
CA ILE A 25 -9.43 -2.74 5.01
C ILE A 25 -8.61 -4.01 4.71
N TRP A 26 -7.93 -4.56 5.72
CA TRP A 26 -7.17 -5.82 5.60
C TRP A 26 -8.03 -7.06 5.29
N GLU A 27 -9.24 -7.16 5.84
CA GLU A 27 -10.15 -8.26 5.48
C GLU A 27 -10.75 -8.09 4.07
N SER A 28 -10.96 -6.85 3.61
CA SER A 28 -11.36 -6.57 2.23
C SER A 28 -10.26 -6.90 1.21
N PHE A 29 -8.97 -6.76 1.58
CA PHE A 29 -7.82 -7.11 0.74
C PHE A 29 -7.65 -8.61 0.49
N LYS A 30 -8.14 -9.48 1.39
CA LYS A 30 -8.14 -10.94 1.15
C LYS A 30 -9.19 -11.38 0.12
N ASN A 31 -10.12 -10.50 -0.24
CA ASN A 31 -11.29 -10.85 -1.05
C ASN A 31 -11.26 -10.32 -2.50
N THR A 32 -10.13 -9.81 -3.01
CA THR A 32 -10.14 -9.33 -4.42
C THR A 32 -8.83 -9.57 -5.17
N GLU A 33 -8.94 -10.53 -6.10
CA GLU A 33 -8.03 -10.86 -7.20
C GLU A 33 -7.77 -9.68 -8.17
N SER A 34 -7.00 -8.66 -7.81
CA SER A 34 -6.52 -7.70 -8.82
C SER A 34 -5.11 -7.24 -8.54
N LYS A 35 -4.16 -7.81 -9.29
CA LYS A 35 -2.74 -7.39 -9.35
C LYS A 35 -2.57 -5.88 -9.59
N GLU A 36 -3.56 -5.25 -10.22
CA GLU A 36 -3.61 -3.80 -10.44
C GLU A 36 -3.67 -3.00 -9.13
N ASN A 37 -4.42 -3.47 -8.12
CA ASN A 37 -4.46 -2.81 -6.81
C ASN A 37 -3.12 -2.91 -6.07
N ILE A 38 -2.43 -4.05 -6.18
CA ILE A 38 -1.11 -4.23 -5.55
C ILE A 38 -0.08 -3.30 -6.18
N LYS A 39 -0.09 -3.17 -7.52
CA LYS A 39 0.79 -2.25 -8.25
C LYS A 39 0.56 -0.78 -7.86
N ASN A 40 -0.71 -0.37 -7.76
CA ASN A 40 -1.06 1.00 -7.36
C ASN A 40 -0.62 1.30 -5.91
N ILE A 41 -0.75 0.33 -4.99
CA ILE A 41 -0.24 0.44 -3.62
C ILE A 41 1.27 0.62 -3.66
N PHE A 42 1.98 -0.23 -4.40
CA PHE A 42 3.44 -0.15 -4.51
C PHE A 42 3.93 1.19 -5.07
N GLU A 43 3.30 1.67 -6.16
CA GLU A 43 3.62 2.98 -6.75
C GLU A 43 3.38 4.13 -5.75
N SER A 44 2.31 4.08 -4.97
CA SER A 44 2.03 5.08 -3.92
C SER A 44 3.08 5.05 -2.81
N ILE A 45 3.57 3.88 -2.43
CA ILE A 45 4.64 3.72 -1.43
C ILE A 45 5.95 4.32 -1.95
N LEU A 46 6.30 4.09 -3.21
CA LEU A 46 7.49 4.67 -3.83
C LEU A 46 7.42 6.21 -3.85
N GLU A 47 6.27 6.76 -4.25
CA GLU A 47 6.05 8.20 -4.26
C GLU A 47 6.25 8.81 -2.86
N LYS A 48 5.70 8.17 -1.83
CA LYS A 48 5.86 8.57 -0.42
C LYS A 48 7.31 8.52 0.04
N LEU A 49 8.06 7.48 -0.33
CA LEU A 49 9.48 7.35 0.04
C LEU A 49 10.35 8.42 -0.62
N VAL A 50 9.98 8.90 -1.80
CA VAL A 50 10.72 9.96 -2.51
C VAL A 50 10.32 11.36 -2.02
N MET A 51 9.02 11.64 -1.88
CA MET A 51 8.53 12.98 -1.54
C MET A 51 8.48 13.29 -0.05
N GLU A 52 8.36 12.26 0.78
CA GLU A 52 8.20 12.37 2.25
C GLU A 52 9.22 11.47 2.96
N ASP A 53 10.47 11.43 2.48
CA ASP A 53 11.53 10.54 2.93
C ASP A 53 11.80 10.57 4.45
N TYR A 54 11.54 11.71 5.10
CA TYR A 54 11.66 11.86 6.56
C TYR A 54 10.53 11.19 7.35
N LYS A 55 9.38 10.92 6.73
CA LYS A 55 8.21 10.29 7.37
C LYS A 55 8.25 8.77 7.31
N TYR A 56 9.09 8.19 6.45
CA TYR A 56 9.08 6.76 6.19
C TYR A 56 10.50 6.17 6.24
N TYR A 57 10.61 4.92 6.69
CA TYR A 57 11.86 4.19 6.72
C TYR A 57 11.67 2.74 6.30
N LEU A 58 12.75 2.11 5.83
CA LEU A 58 12.79 0.69 5.50
C LEU A 58 13.36 -0.08 6.69
N GLU A 59 12.70 -1.17 7.07
CA GLU A 59 13.13 -2.09 8.10
C GLU A 59 13.34 -3.48 7.50
N GLU A 60 14.59 -3.96 7.55
CA GLU A 60 14.90 -5.34 7.19
C GLU A 60 14.41 -6.30 8.26
N THR A 61 13.77 -7.37 7.82
CA THR A 61 13.29 -8.46 8.66
C THR A 61 13.86 -9.77 8.13
N GLU A 62 13.74 -10.85 8.90
CA GLU A 62 14.14 -12.19 8.44
C GLU A 62 13.32 -12.70 7.24
N PHE A 63 12.20 -12.04 6.90
CA PHE A 63 11.26 -12.46 5.86
C PHE A 63 11.21 -11.52 4.65
N GLY A 64 11.87 -10.35 4.70
CA GLY A 64 11.74 -9.31 3.67
C GLY A 64 11.93 -7.91 4.24
N VAL A 65 11.35 -6.91 3.57
CA VAL A 65 11.45 -5.50 3.95
C VAL A 65 10.08 -4.91 4.22
N ALA A 66 9.97 -4.23 5.37
CA ALA A 66 8.82 -3.43 5.73
C ALA A 66 9.10 -1.94 5.49
N VAL A 67 8.13 -1.24 4.90
CA VAL A 67 8.06 0.22 4.88
C VAL A 67 7.25 0.66 6.09
N LYS A 68 7.86 1.48 6.94
CA LYS A 68 7.30 1.90 8.21
C LYS A 68 7.29 3.41 8.34
N ARG A 69 6.35 3.93 9.12
CA ARG A 69 6.30 5.35 9.48
C ARG A 69 7.25 5.68 10.61
N THR A 70 8.00 6.77 10.48
CA THR A 70 8.99 7.21 11.48
C THR A 70 8.35 7.68 12.79
N ASP A 71 7.13 8.23 12.75
CA ASP A 71 6.47 8.84 13.92
C ASP A 71 5.84 7.81 14.86
N ASN A 72 5.30 6.72 14.33
CA ASN A 72 4.55 5.72 15.11
C ASN A 72 5.00 4.27 14.89
N ASN A 73 6.01 4.01 14.04
CA ASN A 73 6.51 2.67 13.67
C ASN A 73 5.44 1.75 13.03
N GLU A 74 4.35 2.31 12.51
CA GLU A 74 3.31 1.56 11.81
C GLU A 74 3.85 1.02 10.48
N THR A 75 3.64 -0.28 10.22
CA THR A 75 3.96 -0.91 8.95
C THR A 75 2.87 -0.60 7.93
N ILE A 76 3.22 0.12 6.88
CA ILE A 76 2.28 0.50 5.82
C ILE A 76 2.38 -0.41 4.59
N TYR A 77 3.53 -1.07 4.43
CA TYR A 77 3.77 -2.00 3.33
C TYR A 77 4.84 -3.01 3.73
N PHE A 78 4.69 -4.24 3.26
CA PHE A 78 5.69 -5.29 3.44
C PHE A 78 5.81 -6.05 2.12
N THR A 79 7.04 -6.37 1.74
CA THR A 79 7.34 -7.21 0.59
C THR A 79 8.51 -8.14 0.88
N ASP A 80 8.41 -9.37 0.39
CA ASP A 80 9.47 -10.37 0.33
C ASP A 80 9.99 -10.55 -1.12
N VAL A 81 9.50 -9.74 -2.07
CA VAL A 81 9.86 -9.82 -3.48
C VAL A 81 11.13 -9.01 -3.75
N GLU A 82 12.22 -9.68 -4.12
CA GLU A 82 13.54 -9.08 -4.32
C GLU A 82 13.52 -7.82 -5.23
N ALA A 83 12.79 -7.86 -6.34
CA ALA A 83 12.68 -6.73 -7.26
C ALA A 83 11.96 -5.50 -6.64
N GLU A 84 10.95 -5.73 -5.80
CA GLU A 84 10.25 -4.66 -5.08
C GLU A 84 11.17 -4.08 -4.00
N ILE A 85 11.90 -4.94 -3.28
CA ILE A 85 12.88 -4.54 -2.27
C ILE A 85 13.97 -3.63 -2.87
N GLU A 86 14.57 -4.02 -4.00
CA GLU A 86 15.58 -3.21 -4.69
C GLU A 86 15.03 -1.82 -5.04
N THR A 87 13.81 -1.79 -5.61
CA THR A 87 13.15 -0.54 -6.00
C THR A 87 12.84 0.37 -4.80
N LEU A 88 12.44 -0.19 -3.66
CA LEU A 88 12.22 0.57 -2.42
C LEU A 88 13.52 1.23 -1.94
N TYR A 89 14.64 0.49 -1.95
CA TYR A 89 15.94 1.04 -1.56
C TYR A 89 16.41 2.16 -2.49
N GLU A 90 16.21 2.00 -3.80
CA GLU A 90 16.51 3.08 -4.75
C GLU A 90 15.66 4.33 -4.51
N ALA A 91 14.37 4.18 -4.18
CA ALA A 91 13.48 5.30 -3.90
C ALA A 91 13.95 6.11 -2.68
N VAL A 92 14.32 5.43 -1.59
CA VAL A 92 14.89 6.09 -0.41
C VAL A 92 16.24 6.75 -0.71
N ALA A 93 17.08 6.12 -1.52
CA ALA A 93 18.35 6.71 -1.92
C ALA A 93 18.14 7.99 -2.76
N LYS A 94 17.13 8.03 -3.63
CA LYS A 94 16.78 9.20 -4.44
C LYS A 94 16.20 10.34 -3.61
N GLY A 95 15.30 10.06 -2.66
CA GLY A 95 14.67 11.09 -1.80
C GLY A 95 15.67 11.87 -0.94
N ARG A 96 16.84 11.29 -0.64
CA ARG A 96 17.89 11.90 0.21
C ARG A 96 18.91 12.76 -0.53
N VAL A 97 18.81 12.89 -1.85
CA VAL A 97 19.83 13.53 -2.72
C VAL A 97 19.46 14.97 -3.13
N ASP A 98 18.24 15.44 -2.85
CA ASP A 98 17.84 16.85 -2.97
C ASP A 98 18.15 17.67 -1.70
#